data_AF-I9VD83-F1
#
_entry.id   AF-I9VD83-F1
#
_cell.length_a   1.000
_cell.length_b   1.000
_cell.length_c   1.000
_cell.angle_alpha   90.00
_cell.angle_beta   90.00
_cell.angle_gamma   90.00
#
_symmetry.space_group_name_H-M   'P 1'
#
loop_
_entity.id
_entity.type
_entity.pdbx_description
1 polymer ?
#
loop_
_entity_poly.entity_id
_entity_poly.type
_entity_poly.pdbx_seq_one_letter_code
_entity_poly.pdbx_strand_id
1 'polypeptide(L)'
;MKRNLTGVLLMGLIMGACNHTPKEGAYHLRGVVTNEKLEGRTIYLRDAIEGVVRYDSTTVSEGRFVFNGKVTVPQVRELFIQETDSDRFPVTLPVVLEPGEINAKIGDIVLVEGTGLNEEMMQTLMALDEFRGRDFTGKEINEIKEAFGGFVLEQIVKHAGSPVGNYLYEAYQNKLSENQQAEARKTLGIG
;
A
#
# COMPACT_ATOMS: atom_id res chain seq x y z
N MET A 1 -20.49 57.97 49.28
CA MET A 1 -20.52 56.61 49.88
C MET A 1 -21.55 55.77 49.15
N LYS A 2 -21.10 54.63 48.60
CA LYS A 2 -21.75 53.32 48.43
C LYS A 2 -21.17 52.65 47.18
N ARG A 3 -20.16 51.81 47.41
CA ARG A 3 -19.63 50.80 46.48
C ARG A 3 -20.73 49.78 46.22
N ASN A 4 -20.86 49.27 45.00
CA ASN A 4 -21.27 47.89 44.75
C ASN A 4 -20.62 47.38 43.46
N LEU A 5 -20.06 46.19 43.59
CA LEU A 5 -19.16 45.48 42.69
C LEU A 5 -19.93 44.26 42.18
N THR A 6 -20.14 44.16 40.87
CA THR A 6 -20.65 42.98 40.17
C THR A 6 -20.37 43.24 38.69
N GLY A 7 -19.65 42.46 37.91
CA GLY A 7 -19.17 41.09 38.00
C GLY A 7 -19.07 40.66 36.53
N VAL A 8 -17.86 40.48 36.02
CA VAL A 8 -17.59 40.11 34.63
C VAL A 8 -18.15 38.71 34.36
N LEU A 9 -18.99 38.55 33.33
CA LEU A 9 -19.27 37.24 32.75
C LEU A 9 -18.88 37.26 31.27
N LEU A 10 -17.68 36.75 31.01
CA LEU A 10 -17.10 36.51 29.71
C LEU A 10 -17.79 35.26 29.13
N MET A 11 -18.71 35.43 28.18
CA MET A 11 -19.36 34.31 27.51
C MET A 11 -18.40 33.76 26.45
N GLY A 12 -17.66 32.71 26.80
CA GLY A 12 -16.79 31.99 25.88
C GLY A 12 -17.59 31.26 24.81
N LEU A 13 -17.34 31.61 23.55
CA LEU A 13 -17.73 30.83 22.38
C LEU A 13 -16.96 29.52 22.41
N ILE A 14 -17.65 28.43 22.75
CA ILE A 14 -17.11 27.07 22.64
C ILE A 14 -17.05 26.75 21.14
N MET A 15 -15.87 26.86 20.55
CA MET A 15 -15.60 26.24 19.24
C MET A 15 -15.65 24.72 19.42
N GLY A 16 -16.75 24.12 18.97
CA GLY A 16 -16.84 22.67 18.82
C GLY A 16 -15.89 22.23 17.71
N ALA A 17 -14.67 21.87 18.08
CA ALA A 17 -13.81 21.08 17.21
C ALA A 17 -14.49 19.72 17.02
N CYS A 18 -14.93 19.41 15.80
CA CYS A 18 -15.30 18.06 15.41
C CYS A 18 -14.06 17.17 15.56
N ASN A 19 -13.89 16.55 16.72
CA ASN A 19 -13.00 15.40 16.85
C ASN A 19 -13.62 14.28 16.01
N HIS A 20 -13.23 14.18 14.73
CA HIS A 20 -13.31 12.92 14.00
C HIS A 20 -12.33 11.96 14.68
N THR A 21 -12.73 11.36 15.79
CA THR A 21 -12.06 10.17 16.30
C THR A 21 -12.17 9.14 15.18
N PRO A 22 -11.06 8.65 14.61
CA PRO A 22 -11.13 7.61 13.59
C PRO A 22 -11.94 6.45 14.16
N LYS A 23 -12.98 6.02 13.44
CA LYS A 23 -13.75 4.85 13.84
C LYS A 23 -12.76 3.68 13.94
N GLU A 24 -12.75 2.98 15.06
CA GLU A 24 -11.77 1.92 15.32
C GLU A 24 -11.68 0.94 14.13
N GLY A 25 -10.46 0.72 13.66
CA GLY A 25 -10.15 -0.13 12.50
C GLY A 25 -10.54 0.44 11.14
N ALA A 26 -11.04 1.67 11.03
CA ALA A 26 -11.43 2.24 9.73
C ALA A 26 -10.22 2.68 8.91
N TYR A 27 -10.27 2.43 7.60
CA TYR A 27 -9.32 2.96 6.62
C TYR A 27 -10.04 3.81 5.58
N HIS A 28 -9.32 4.80 5.07
CA HIS A 28 -9.74 5.69 3.99
C HIS A 28 -8.64 5.73 2.93
N LEU A 29 -8.82 4.97 1.84
CA LEU A 29 -7.87 4.92 0.74
C LEU A 29 -8.31 5.89 -0.35
N ARG A 30 -7.56 6.98 -0.53
CA ARG A 30 -7.82 8.05 -1.48
C ARG A 30 -6.80 8.00 -2.62
N GLY A 31 -7.31 7.96 -3.83
CA GLY A 31 -6.51 7.89 -5.04
C GLY A 31 -6.53 9.16 -5.86
N VAL A 32 -5.40 9.48 -6.47
CA VAL A 32 -5.30 10.42 -7.59
C VAL A 32 -4.79 9.67 -8.82
N VAL A 33 -5.42 9.93 -9.96
CA VAL A 33 -5.09 9.34 -11.25
C VAL A 33 -4.72 10.46 -12.20
N THR A 34 -3.49 10.47 -12.73
CA THR A 34 -3.02 11.54 -13.64
C THR A 34 -3.16 11.16 -15.11
N ASN A 35 -3.30 9.88 -15.43
CA ASN A 35 -3.56 9.42 -16.79
C ASN A 35 -5.05 9.60 -17.13
N GLU A 36 -5.37 10.59 -17.96
CA GLU A 36 -6.74 10.93 -18.35
C GLU A 36 -7.50 9.79 -19.03
N LYS A 37 -6.79 8.82 -19.65
CA LYS A 37 -7.43 7.64 -20.26
C LYS A 37 -8.06 6.69 -19.25
N LEU A 38 -7.71 6.83 -17.97
CA LEU A 38 -8.26 6.05 -16.88
C LEU A 38 -9.52 6.68 -16.27
N GLU A 39 -9.92 7.89 -16.70
CA GLU A 39 -11.16 8.51 -16.29
C GLU A 39 -12.38 7.64 -16.67
N GLY A 40 -13.33 7.47 -15.76
CA GLY A 40 -14.49 6.60 -15.94
C GLY A 40 -14.18 5.10 -15.92
N ARG A 41 -12.90 4.70 -15.77
CA ARG A 41 -12.52 3.28 -15.64
C ARG A 41 -12.75 2.80 -14.22
N THR A 42 -13.08 1.52 -14.10
CA THR A 42 -13.22 0.86 -12.80
C THR A 42 -11.85 0.49 -12.27
N ILE A 43 -11.53 0.98 -11.07
CA ILE A 43 -10.41 0.50 -10.28
C ILE A 43 -10.91 -0.56 -9.31
N TYR A 44 -10.16 -1.67 -9.23
CA TYR A 44 -10.47 -2.79 -8.38
C TYR A 44 -9.48 -2.86 -7.23
N LEU A 45 -10.00 -3.14 -6.04
CA LEU A 45 -9.22 -3.61 -4.91
C LEU A 45 -9.31 -5.14 -4.91
N ARG A 46 -8.19 -5.82 -5.19
CA ARG A 46 -8.15 -7.27 -5.38
C ARG A 46 -7.07 -7.94 -4.56
N ASP A 47 -7.09 -9.27 -4.54
CA ASP A 47 -6.01 -10.07 -3.96
C ASP A 47 -4.68 -9.80 -4.68
N ALA A 48 -3.61 -9.62 -3.90
CA ALA A 48 -2.31 -9.22 -4.42
C ALA A 48 -1.45 -10.39 -4.94
N ILE A 49 -1.86 -11.63 -4.69
CA ILE A 49 -1.11 -12.83 -5.05
C ILE A 49 -1.80 -13.55 -6.22
N GLU A 50 -3.08 -13.88 -6.07
CA GLU A 50 -3.85 -14.59 -7.10
C GLU A 50 -4.37 -13.63 -8.18
N GLY A 51 -4.66 -12.37 -7.83
CA GLY A 51 -5.14 -11.35 -8.77
C GLY A 51 -6.54 -11.59 -9.36
N VAL A 52 -7.21 -12.69 -8.97
CA VAL A 52 -8.54 -13.08 -9.47
C VAL A 52 -9.64 -12.60 -8.54
N VAL A 53 -9.44 -12.69 -7.23
CA VAL A 53 -10.45 -12.33 -6.22
C VAL A 53 -10.54 -10.82 -6.08
N ARG A 54 -11.71 -10.24 -6.36
CA ARG A 54 -12.02 -8.81 -6.19
C ARG A 54 -12.75 -8.60 -4.88
N TYR A 55 -12.22 -7.74 -4.02
CA TYR A 55 -12.82 -7.40 -2.73
C TYR A 55 -13.75 -6.19 -2.81
N ASP A 56 -13.36 -5.20 -3.61
CA ASP A 56 -14.14 -3.98 -3.82
C ASP A 56 -13.83 -3.38 -5.19
N SER A 57 -14.63 -2.41 -5.62
CA SER A 57 -14.39 -1.63 -6.82
C SER A 57 -15.00 -0.25 -6.73
N THR A 58 -14.38 0.73 -7.38
CA THR A 58 -14.97 2.05 -7.58
C THR A 58 -14.60 2.58 -8.96
N THR A 59 -15.18 3.69 -9.37
CA THR A 59 -14.88 4.32 -10.66
C THR A 59 -13.98 5.53 -10.44
N VAL A 60 -13.02 5.74 -11.35
CA VAL A 60 -12.25 6.98 -11.40
C VAL A 60 -13.17 8.10 -11.89
N SER A 61 -13.31 9.14 -11.06
CA SER A 61 -14.11 10.32 -11.36
C SER A 61 -13.31 11.57 -10.99
N GLU A 62 -13.24 12.53 -11.91
CA GLU A 62 -12.43 13.74 -11.77
C GLU A 62 -10.98 13.44 -11.38
N GLY A 63 -10.39 12.40 -12.00
CA GLY A 63 -9.03 11.93 -11.70
C GLY A 63 -8.85 11.39 -10.29
N ARG A 64 -9.92 10.96 -9.61
CA ARG A 64 -9.89 10.49 -8.23
C ARG A 64 -10.66 9.19 -8.03
N PHE A 65 -10.26 8.42 -7.04
CA PHE A 65 -11.03 7.27 -6.55
C PHE A 65 -10.96 7.20 -5.03
N VAL A 66 -11.92 6.52 -4.41
CA VAL A 66 -11.96 6.33 -2.96
C VAL A 66 -12.44 4.92 -2.62
N PHE A 67 -11.73 4.26 -1.72
CA PHE A 67 -12.18 3.07 -1.00
C PHE A 67 -12.28 3.39 0.49
N ASN A 68 -13.35 2.92 1.12
CA ASN A 68 -13.55 3.05 2.57
C ASN A 68 -13.91 1.70 3.14
N GLY A 69 -13.32 1.36 4.28
CA GLY A 69 -13.64 0.10 4.91
C GLY A 69 -13.15 0.01 6.34
N LYS A 70 -13.18 -1.21 6.86
CA LYS A 70 -12.62 -1.55 8.15
C LYS A 70 -11.68 -2.73 8.02
N VAL A 71 -10.62 -2.69 8.81
CA VAL A 71 -9.61 -3.73 8.88
C VAL A 71 -9.15 -3.86 10.33
N THR A 72 -9.15 -5.08 10.85
CA THR A 72 -8.71 -5.38 12.23
C THR A 72 -7.27 -5.86 12.28
N VAL A 73 -6.77 -6.41 11.18
CA VAL A 73 -5.38 -6.85 11.00
C VAL A 73 -4.92 -6.35 9.64
N PRO A 74 -3.79 -5.62 9.53
CA PRO A 74 -3.30 -5.11 8.27
C PRO A 74 -3.17 -6.18 7.17
N GLN A 75 -3.57 -5.86 5.94
CA GLN A 75 -3.60 -6.80 4.81
C GLN A 75 -3.05 -6.16 3.54
N VAL A 76 -2.20 -6.89 2.80
CA VAL A 76 -1.77 -6.46 1.47
C VAL A 76 -2.86 -6.78 0.44
N ARG A 77 -3.19 -5.78 -0.37
CA ARG A 77 -4.11 -5.86 -1.51
C ARG A 77 -3.47 -5.18 -2.71
N GLU A 78 -4.06 -5.38 -3.88
CA GLU A 78 -3.59 -4.74 -5.10
C GLU A 78 -4.68 -3.83 -5.66
N LEU A 79 -4.31 -2.59 -5.96
CA LEU A 79 -5.06 -1.72 -6.84
C LEU A 79 -4.80 -2.13 -8.28
N PHE A 80 -5.87 -2.42 -9.03
CA PHE A 80 -5.79 -2.85 -10.42
C PHE A 80 -6.72 -1.99 -11.28
N ILE A 81 -6.18 -1.45 -12.36
CA ILE A 81 -6.93 -0.66 -13.35
C ILE A 81 -6.36 -0.88 -14.76
N GLN A 82 -7.25 -0.81 -15.75
CA GLN A 82 -6.92 -0.94 -17.16
C GLN A 82 -7.57 0.19 -17.96
N GLU A 83 -6.85 0.77 -18.93
CA GLU A 83 -7.38 1.69 -19.94
C GLU A 83 -8.44 0.96 -20.79
N THR A 84 -8.17 -0.28 -21.19
CA THR A 84 -9.08 -1.14 -21.95
C THR A 84 -9.09 -2.57 -21.43
N ASP A 85 -10.20 -3.29 -21.66
CA ASP A 85 -10.31 -4.70 -21.24
C ASP A 85 -9.31 -5.62 -21.98
N SER A 86 -8.71 -5.12 -23.07
CA SER A 86 -7.67 -5.81 -23.85
C SER A 86 -6.23 -5.43 -23.47
N ASP A 87 -6.05 -4.61 -22.43
CA ASP A 87 -4.73 -4.12 -22.03
C ASP A 87 -3.82 -5.27 -21.57
N ARG A 88 -2.69 -5.41 -22.24
CA ARG A 88 -1.65 -6.38 -21.90
C ARG A 88 -0.82 -5.97 -20.69
N PHE A 89 -0.83 -4.68 -20.36
CA PHE A 89 -0.06 -4.10 -19.26
C PHE A 89 -1.00 -3.27 -18.37
N PRO A 90 -1.82 -3.94 -17.54
CA PRO A 90 -2.61 -3.25 -16.54
C PRO A 90 -1.71 -2.47 -15.59
N VAL A 91 -2.24 -1.39 -15.03
CA VAL A 91 -1.55 -0.71 -13.93
C VAL A 91 -1.91 -1.42 -12.64
N THR A 92 -0.88 -1.87 -11.92
CA THR A 92 -1.00 -2.50 -10.61
C THR A 92 -0.20 -1.76 -9.57
N LEU A 93 -0.74 -1.68 -8.34
CA LEU A 93 -0.05 -1.10 -7.19
C LEU A 93 -0.43 -1.87 -5.93
N PRO A 94 0.49 -2.59 -5.29
CA PRO A 94 0.22 -3.18 -3.99
C PRO A 94 0.08 -2.07 -2.93
N VAL A 95 -0.93 -2.23 -2.07
CA VAL A 95 -1.27 -1.32 -0.97
C VAL A 95 -1.53 -2.12 0.28
N VAL A 96 -1.19 -1.58 1.44
CA VAL A 96 -1.50 -2.18 2.73
C VAL A 96 -2.76 -1.53 3.28
N LEU A 97 -3.83 -2.30 3.41
CA LEU A 97 -5.02 -1.85 4.12
C LEU A 97 -4.74 -1.90 5.62
N GLU A 98 -4.59 -0.73 6.22
CA GLU A 98 -4.43 -0.55 7.66
C GLU A 98 -5.25 0.65 8.14
N PRO A 99 -5.57 0.75 9.44
CA PRO A 99 -6.35 1.87 9.94
C PRO A 99 -5.64 3.21 9.71
N GLY A 100 -6.33 4.18 9.11
CA GLY A 100 -5.76 5.49 8.79
C GLY A 100 -6.15 6.03 7.41
N GLU A 101 -5.54 7.14 7.04
CA GLU A 101 -5.67 7.75 5.71
C GLU A 101 -4.54 7.26 4.81
N ILE A 102 -4.89 6.49 3.78
CA ILE A 102 -3.95 5.95 2.81
C ILE A 102 -4.11 6.76 1.51
N ASN A 103 -3.00 7.20 0.94
CA ASN A 103 -2.99 7.98 -0.30
C ASN A 103 -2.28 7.22 -1.39
N ALA A 104 -2.92 7.07 -2.55
CA ALA A 104 -2.35 6.42 -3.72
C ALA A 104 -2.29 7.38 -4.91
N LYS A 105 -1.24 7.29 -5.72
CA LYS A 105 -1.11 7.99 -7.00
C LYS A 105 -0.85 6.96 -8.09
N ILE A 106 -1.59 7.09 -9.19
CA ILE A 106 -1.52 6.18 -10.35
C ILE A 106 -1.41 7.03 -11.62
N GLY A 107 -0.37 6.82 -12.43
CA GLY A 107 -0.12 7.58 -13.65
C GLY A 107 1.38 7.72 -13.89
N ASP A 108 1.85 8.94 -14.14
CA ASP A 108 3.28 9.22 -14.36
C ASP A 108 4.15 8.82 -13.16
N ILE A 109 3.57 8.90 -11.98
CA ILE A 109 4.14 8.43 -10.72
C ILE A 109 3.19 7.40 -10.14
N VAL A 110 3.73 6.24 -9.77
CA VAL A 110 3.02 5.21 -9.00
C VAL A 110 3.55 5.24 -7.57
N LEU A 111 2.69 5.54 -6.62
CA LEU A 111 3.05 5.78 -5.21
C LEU A 111 1.92 5.36 -4.28
N VAL A 112 2.26 4.84 -3.11
CA VAL A 112 1.36 4.72 -1.96
C VAL A 112 2.03 5.27 -0.70
N GLU A 113 1.28 6.03 0.10
CA GLU A 113 1.77 6.73 1.29
C GLU A 113 0.65 6.99 2.31
N GLY A 114 0.96 7.67 3.42
CA GLY A 114 -0.01 8.14 4.42
C GLY A 114 -0.11 7.29 5.68
N THR A 115 0.42 6.07 5.64
CA THR A 115 0.52 5.17 6.80
C THR A 115 1.84 4.40 6.77
N GLY A 116 2.29 3.92 7.93
CA GLY A 116 3.62 3.33 8.09
C GLY A 116 3.86 2.08 7.22
N LEU A 117 2.88 1.17 7.11
CA LEU A 117 3.04 -0.04 6.29
C LEU A 117 2.97 0.26 4.79
N ASN A 118 2.27 1.34 4.39
CA ASN A 118 2.29 1.78 3.00
C ASN A 118 3.62 2.45 2.62
N GLU A 119 4.24 3.22 3.53
CA GLU A 119 5.60 3.72 3.34
C GLU A 119 6.61 2.57 3.25
N GLU A 120 6.46 1.55 4.10
CA GLU A 120 7.26 0.32 4.06
C GLU A 120 7.10 -0.44 2.73
N MET A 121 5.86 -0.60 2.25
CA MET A 121 5.58 -1.19 0.94
C MET A 121 6.24 -0.37 -0.18
N MET A 122 6.13 0.96 -0.14
CA MET A 122 6.73 1.81 -1.16
C MET A 122 8.25 1.70 -1.19
N GLN A 123 8.91 1.69 -0.02
CA GLN A 123 10.36 1.46 0.06
C GLN A 123 10.77 0.12 -0.57
N THR A 124 9.96 -0.92 -0.37
CA THR A 124 10.18 -2.23 -0.98
C THR A 124 10.06 -2.17 -2.51
N LEU A 125 9.04 -1.48 -3.04
CA LEU A 125 8.86 -1.30 -4.47
C LEU A 125 10.01 -0.51 -5.10
N MET A 126 10.49 0.54 -4.43
CA MET A 126 11.65 1.31 -4.86
C MET A 126 12.92 0.46 -4.87
N ALA A 127 13.16 -0.35 -3.83
CA ALA A 127 14.31 -1.25 -3.78
C ALA A 127 14.27 -2.30 -4.91
N LEU A 128 13.07 -2.80 -5.25
CA LEU A 128 12.88 -3.70 -6.38
C LEU A 128 13.16 -3.01 -7.72
N ASP A 129 12.71 -1.77 -7.90
CA ASP A 129 12.99 -0.99 -9.10
C ASP A 129 14.51 -0.72 -9.25
N GLU A 130 15.17 -0.33 -8.17
CA GLU A 130 16.63 -0.15 -8.14
C GLU A 130 17.38 -1.44 -8.47
N PHE A 131 16.93 -2.59 -7.95
CA PHE A 131 17.50 -3.89 -8.31
C PHE A 131 17.36 -4.16 -9.81
N ARG A 132 16.18 -3.89 -10.38
CA ARG A 132 15.89 -4.09 -11.81
C ARG A 132 16.69 -3.15 -12.71
N GLY A 133 17.06 -1.98 -12.21
CA GLY A 133 17.91 -1.02 -12.90
C GLY A 133 19.41 -1.36 -12.91
N ARG A 134 19.83 -2.42 -12.21
CA ARG A 134 21.25 -2.85 -12.20
C ARG A 134 21.69 -3.34 -13.57
N ASP A 135 22.95 -3.09 -13.89
CA ASP A 135 23.58 -3.62 -15.10
C ASP A 135 23.94 -5.10 -14.90
N PHE A 136 23.32 -5.97 -15.70
CA PHE A 136 23.59 -7.40 -15.74
C PHE A 136 24.33 -7.81 -17.03
N THR A 137 24.91 -6.86 -17.77
CA THR A 137 25.65 -7.14 -19.00
C THR A 137 26.81 -8.12 -18.72
N GLY A 138 26.84 -9.22 -19.45
CA GLY A 138 27.88 -10.26 -19.30
C GLY A 138 27.69 -11.19 -18.10
N LYS A 139 26.56 -11.13 -17.39
CA LYS A 139 26.20 -12.07 -16.32
C LYS A 139 25.42 -13.27 -16.86
N GLU A 140 25.74 -14.44 -16.33
CA GLU A 140 24.98 -15.67 -16.63
C GLU A 140 23.61 -15.62 -15.96
N ILE A 141 22.61 -16.26 -16.56
CA ILE A 141 21.23 -16.28 -16.04
C ILE A 141 21.17 -16.79 -14.60
N ASN A 142 22.00 -17.77 -14.25
CA ASN A 142 22.03 -18.32 -12.90
C ASN A 142 22.59 -17.32 -11.88
N GLU A 143 23.60 -16.52 -12.24
CA GLU A 143 24.10 -15.44 -11.36
C GLU A 143 23.01 -14.39 -11.11
N ILE A 144 22.24 -14.05 -12.15
CA ILE A 144 21.13 -13.09 -12.02
C ILE A 144 20.03 -13.66 -11.12
N LYS A 145 19.68 -14.94 -11.28
CA LYS A 145 18.69 -15.62 -10.42
C LYS A 145 19.14 -15.69 -8.96
N GLU A 146 20.40 -16.02 -8.71
CA GLU A 146 20.98 -16.05 -7.37
C GLU A 146 20.97 -14.65 -6.72
N ALA A 147 21.40 -13.63 -7.46
CA ALA A 147 21.37 -12.25 -7.01
C ALA A 147 19.94 -11.79 -6.69
N PHE A 148 18.97 -12.12 -7.54
CA PHE A 148 17.57 -11.78 -7.32
C PHE A 148 16.99 -12.53 -6.12
N GLY A 149 17.27 -13.83 -5.98
CA GLY A 149 16.83 -14.61 -4.82
C GLY A 149 17.41 -14.10 -3.51
N GLY A 150 18.69 -13.69 -3.51
CA GLY A 150 19.33 -13.05 -2.36
C GLY A 150 18.67 -11.71 -1.99
N PHE A 151 18.41 -10.86 -2.99
CA PHE A 151 17.69 -9.61 -2.80
C PHE A 151 16.28 -9.81 -2.22
N VAL A 152 15.50 -10.73 -2.79
CA VAL A 152 14.14 -11.04 -2.31
C VAL A 152 14.18 -11.53 -0.85
N LEU A 153 15.10 -12.44 -0.53
CA LEU A 153 15.26 -12.93 0.84
C LEU A 153 15.60 -11.78 1.81
N GLU A 154 16.51 -10.89 1.42
CA GLU A 154 16.85 -9.70 2.23
C GLU A 154 15.62 -8.84 2.52
N GLN A 155 14.79 -8.57 1.50
CA GLN A 155 13.55 -7.80 1.70
C GLN A 155 12.55 -8.54 2.59
N ILE A 156 12.40 -9.86 2.44
CA ILE A 156 11.54 -10.66 3.32
C ILE A 156 12.01 -10.56 4.78
N VAL A 157 13.31 -10.72 5.03
CA VAL A 157 13.88 -10.66 6.39
C VAL A 157 13.72 -9.26 6.99
N LYS A 158 14.00 -8.22 6.20
CA LYS A 158 13.85 -6.82 6.61
C LYS A 158 12.41 -6.49 7.04
N HIS A 159 11.42 -7.08 6.35
CA HIS A 159 10.01 -6.79 6.53
C HIS A 159 9.24 -7.91 7.26
N ALA A 160 9.95 -8.80 7.95
CA ALA A 160 9.36 -10.00 8.56
C ALA A 160 8.35 -9.73 9.69
N GLY A 161 8.44 -8.56 10.33
CA GLY A 161 7.53 -8.13 11.39
C GLY A 161 6.21 -7.54 10.88
N SER A 162 5.98 -7.50 9.57
CA SER A 162 4.86 -6.81 8.94
C SER A 162 4.16 -7.71 7.89
N PRO A 163 2.93 -7.39 7.46
CA PRO A 163 2.28 -8.12 6.37
C PRO A 163 3.03 -8.00 5.03
N VAL A 164 3.94 -7.03 4.89
CA VAL A 164 4.76 -6.85 3.68
C VAL A 164 5.72 -8.02 3.51
N GLY A 165 6.35 -8.51 4.59
CA GLY A 165 7.24 -9.68 4.53
C GLY A 165 6.53 -10.94 4.06
N ASN A 166 5.32 -11.20 4.57
CA ASN A 166 4.49 -12.34 4.14
C ASN A 166 4.09 -12.22 2.66
N TYR A 167 3.65 -11.03 2.25
CA TYR A 167 3.33 -10.76 0.85
C TYR A 167 4.53 -11.02 -0.07
N LEU A 168 5.72 -10.55 0.30
CA LEU A 168 6.93 -10.77 -0.48
C LEU A 168 7.27 -12.26 -0.62
N TYR A 169 7.14 -13.02 0.47
CA TYR A 169 7.34 -14.46 0.41
C TYR A 169 6.32 -15.12 -0.52
N GLU A 170 5.03 -14.84 -0.36
CA GLU A 170 3.99 -15.43 -1.20
C GLU A 170 4.18 -15.10 -2.69
N ALA A 171 4.50 -13.84 -3.00
CA ALA A 171 4.67 -13.37 -4.37
C ALA A 171 5.95 -13.91 -5.04
N TYR A 172 7.04 -14.12 -4.29
CA TYR A 172 8.36 -14.40 -4.86
C TYR A 172 9.02 -15.71 -4.41
N GLN A 173 8.39 -16.52 -3.55
CA GLN A 173 8.97 -17.79 -3.08
C GLN A 173 9.42 -18.73 -4.21
N ASN A 174 8.73 -18.70 -5.36
CA ASN A 174 9.10 -19.51 -6.53
C ASN A 174 10.41 -19.06 -7.21
N LYS A 175 10.99 -17.93 -6.80
CA LYS A 175 12.29 -17.41 -7.25
C LYS A 175 13.41 -17.71 -6.26
N LEU A 176 13.08 -18.22 -5.08
CA LEU A 176 14.03 -18.59 -4.04
C LEU A 176 14.44 -20.06 -4.17
N SER A 177 15.72 -20.35 -3.87
CA SER A 177 16.18 -21.73 -3.65
C SER A 177 15.52 -22.35 -2.41
N GLU A 178 15.53 -23.68 -2.29
CA GLU A 178 14.95 -24.39 -1.15
C GLU A 178 15.49 -23.91 0.20
N ASN A 179 16.80 -23.64 0.29
CA ASN A 179 17.44 -23.11 1.48
C ASN A 179 16.94 -21.70 1.81
N GLN A 180 16.84 -20.82 0.81
CA GLN A 180 16.32 -19.46 1.00
C GLN A 180 14.84 -19.49 1.40
N GLN A 181 14.04 -20.39 0.83
CA GLN A 181 12.65 -20.55 1.24
C GLN A 181 12.54 -21.03 2.69
N ALA A 182 13.37 -21.99 3.11
CA ALA A 182 13.39 -22.47 4.48
C ALA A 182 13.79 -21.36 5.47
N GLU A 183 14.76 -20.53 5.11
CA GLU A 183 15.17 -19.36 5.88
C GLU A 183 14.08 -18.29 5.98
N ALA A 184 13.42 -17.99 4.85
CA ALA A 184 12.30 -17.06 4.81
C ALA A 184 11.14 -17.55 5.70
N ARG A 185 10.74 -18.82 5.56
CA ARG A 185 9.70 -19.45 6.39
C ARG A 185 10.00 -19.36 7.88
N LYS A 186 11.23 -19.71 8.27
CA LYS A 186 11.70 -19.60 9.66
C LYS A 186 11.63 -18.16 10.17
N THR A 187 12.05 -17.20 9.36
CA THR A 187 12.08 -15.78 9.73
C THR A 187 10.67 -15.20 9.89
N LEU A 188 9.75 -15.59 9.00
CA LEU A 188 8.34 -15.17 9.05
C LEU A 188 7.51 -15.93 10.08
N GLY A 189 8.04 -17.01 10.67
CA GLY A 189 7.30 -17.86 11.61
C GLY A 189 6.17 -18.65 10.94
N ILE A 190 6.29 -18.93 9.64
CA ILE A 190 5.34 -19.74 8.86
C ILE A 190 5.93 -21.15 8.67
N GLY A 191 5.17 -22.16 9.10
CA GLY A 191 5.59 -23.57 9.13
C GLY A 191 5.27 -24.33 7.86
#